data_AF-A0A849G6X3-F1
#
_entry.id   AF-A0A849G6X3-F1
#
_cell.length_a   1.000
_cell.length_b   1.000
_cell.length_c   1.000
_cell.angle_alpha   90.00
_cell.angle_beta   90.00
_cell.angle_gamma   90.00
#
_symmetry.space_group_name_H-M   'P 1'
#
loop_
_entity.id
_entity.type
_entity.pdbx_description
1 polymer ?
#
loop_
_entity_poly.entity_id
_entity_poly.type
_entity_poly.pdbx_seq_one_letter_code
_entity_poly.pdbx_strand_id
1 'polypeptide(L)'
;MKKFWKSSGATKVMPGALREDDSSLKHNRTSGCNGYLLFRFAGKPVIAVPNSSPNIKLAGLKCYRGITIRRAGFAWMTRLLTRLRIDWLLTQPEDSSLSSLLPFNFQNLLDTLRQTMGAPSAEAVIVWPPQLNRGRIYVHLLDANARPLAFVKLSLDALNDEYLRSEAETIEKLKALQLTSFRIPSLLEIGKWNGHYYCVFEPIATDAKPVKSSWSSFPRDCVKEYAGQVRIIGLPQLTELKWWKKFWEVTPPESAFAQDVRMAEGHAIRVCRAHGDLGTMNMIRVDREILIFDWEECCDDAPILTDELMFFLVLNQRKFLAKPVVGLRELNQRYLSGASAQRRCDVIMAMAFIRASDKPVANKILDNWEKENAQTQ
;
A
#
# COMPACT_ATOMS: atom_id res chain seq x y z
N MET A 1 11.23 -20.12 -33.48
CA MET A 1 12.68 -20.14 -33.75
C MET A 1 13.44 -20.31 -32.45
N LYS A 2 14.36 -21.28 -32.45
CA LYS A 2 15.53 -21.51 -31.55
C LYS A 2 15.35 -21.56 -30.02
N LYS A 3 15.49 -22.80 -29.54
CA LYS A 3 16.00 -23.27 -28.24
C LYS A 3 17.32 -22.59 -27.84
N PHE A 4 17.60 -22.49 -26.53
CA PHE A 4 18.79 -23.05 -25.83
C PHE A 4 18.92 -22.46 -24.41
N TRP A 5 18.97 -23.30 -23.37
CA TRP A 5 20.12 -23.39 -22.45
C TRP A 5 20.04 -24.67 -21.59
N LYS A 6 21.15 -25.43 -21.61
CA LYS A 6 21.49 -26.64 -20.83
C LYS A 6 22.00 -26.20 -19.45
N SER A 7 21.58 -26.79 -18.33
CA SER A 7 22.09 -28.01 -17.69
C SER A 7 23.62 -28.10 -17.48
N SER A 8 24.04 -27.76 -16.27
CA SER A 8 25.26 -28.21 -15.58
C SER A 8 24.78 -28.45 -14.12
N GLY A 9 24.95 -29.60 -13.49
CA GLY A 9 26.14 -30.44 -13.39
C GLY A 9 26.61 -30.36 -11.92
N ALA A 10 25.85 -30.99 -11.01
CA ALA A 10 26.16 -30.98 -9.57
C ALA A 10 26.47 -32.40 -9.09
N THR A 11 27.72 -32.57 -8.67
CA THR A 11 28.32 -33.80 -8.18
C THR A 11 27.77 -34.17 -6.80
N LYS A 12 27.41 -35.44 -6.66
CA LYS A 12 26.87 -36.08 -5.46
C LYS A 12 28.03 -36.41 -4.51
N VAL A 13 28.07 -35.80 -3.33
CA VAL A 13 28.99 -36.17 -2.25
C VAL A 13 28.19 -36.81 -1.10
N MET A 14 28.61 -37.99 -0.70
CA MET A 14 28.05 -38.83 0.38
C MET A 14 28.54 -38.37 1.77
N PRO A 15 27.86 -38.76 2.87
CA PRO A 15 27.93 -38.10 4.16
C PRO A 15 29.07 -38.65 5.04
N GLY A 16 29.85 -37.74 5.62
CA GLY A 16 30.77 -38.03 6.71
C GLY A 16 30.07 -37.83 8.06
N ALA A 17 29.94 -38.90 8.83
CA ALA A 17 29.49 -38.89 10.20
C ALA A 17 30.66 -38.53 11.13
N LEU A 18 30.51 -37.47 11.94
CA LEU A 18 31.23 -37.30 13.20
C LEU A 18 30.27 -36.73 14.23
N ARG A 19 30.03 -37.53 15.27
CA ARG A 19 29.56 -37.13 16.60
C ARG A 19 30.74 -36.51 17.32
N GLU A 20 30.53 -35.39 18.02
CA GLU A 20 31.00 -35.18 19.40
C GLU A 20 30.43 -33.87 19.97
N ASP A 21 29.78 -34.04 21.13
CA ASP A 21 29.57 -33.12 22.26
C ASP A 21 29.23 -31.65 22.03
N ASP A 22 27.92 -31.35 22.14
CA ASP A 22 27.43 -29.99 22.39
C ASP A 22 26.66 -29.94 23.72
N SER A 23 27.43 -29.88 24.81
CA SER A 23 26.95 -29.56 26.16
C SER A 23 27.45 -28.19 26.60
N SER A 24 27.26 -27.17 25.76
CA SER A 24 27.66 -25.79 26.08
C SER A 24 26.66 -24.70 25.65
N LEU A 25 25.36 -24.99 25.64
CA LEU A 25 24.32 -23.95 25.58
C LEU A 25 24.10 -23.27 26.94
N LYS A 26 25.18 -22.74 27.55
CA LYS A 26 25.04 -21.63 28.50
C LYS A 26 25.07 -20.35 27.69
N HIS A 27 23.88 -19.81 27.42
CA HIS A 27 23.70 -18.49 26.85
C HIS A 27 24.47 -17.45 27.68
N ASN A 28 25.70 -17.15 27.25
CA ASN A 28 26.37 -15.90 27.54
C ASN A 28 25.48 -14.79 26.95
N ARG A 29 24.61 -14.23 27.79
CA ARG A 29 23.95 -12.95 27.55
C ARG A 29 25.03 -11.88 27.61
N THR A 30 25.76 -11.72 26.51
CA THR A 30 26.53 -10.52 26.23
C THR A 30 25.53 -9.37 26.12
N SER A 31 25.42 -8.62 27.21
CA SER A 31 24.95 -7.25 27.22
C SER A 31 25.74 -6.46 26.18
N GLY A 32 25.12 -6.12 25.04
CA GLY A 32 25.73 -5.22 24.07
C GLY A 32 25.22 -5.25 22.62
N CYS A 33 24.54 -6.30 22.16
CA CYS A 33 24.07 -6.33 20.76
C CYS A 33 22.57 -6.02 20.66
N ASN A 34 22.25 -4.78 20.28
CA ASN A 34 20.92 -4.30 19.88
C ASN A 34 20.47 -4.95 18.55
N GLY A 35 20.31 -6.26 18.52
CA GLY A 35 19.83 -7.00 17.34
C GLY A 35 18.31 -6.91 17.17
N TYR A 36 17.81 -7.52 16.10
CA TYR A 36 16.38 -7.64 15.81
C TYR A 36 15.88 -9.07 15.98
N LEU A 37 14.60 -9.20 16.29
CA LEU A 37 13.84 -10.45 16.19
C LEU A 37 12.98 -10.40 14.93
N LEU A 38 13.33 -11.23 13.95
CA LEU A 38 12.61 -11.34 12.70
C LEU A 38 11.50 -12.38 12.79
N PHE A 39 10.26 -11.93 12.54
CA PHE A 39 9.11 -12.80 12.40
C PHE A 39 8.84 -13.08 10.92
N ARG A 40 8.62 -14.36 10.62
CA ARG A 40 8.27 -14.83 9.27
C ARG A 40 6.86 -15.42 9.24
N PHE A 41 6.14 -15.17 8.15
CA PHE A 41 4.85 -15.79 7.86
C PHE A 41 4.93 -16.51 6.52
N ALA A 42 4.71 -17.83 6.52
CA ALA A 42 4.90 -18.68 5.33
C ALA A 42 6.30 -18.49 4.68
N GLY A 43 7.36 -18.48 5.51
CA GLY A 43 8.75 -18.31 5.09
C GLY A 43 9.19 -16.88 4.75
N LYS A 44 8.24 -15.95 4.58
CA LYS A 44 8.52 -14.56 4.19
C LYS A 44 8.66 -13.64 5.42
N PRO A 45 9.62 -12.71 5.43
CA PRO A 45 9.69 -11.69 6.47
C PRO A 45 8.41 -10.85 6.48
N VAL A 46 7.88 -10.57 7.67
CA VAL A 46 6.67 -9.75 7.83
C VAL A 46 6.84 -8.62 8.83
N ILE A 47 7.61 -8.84 9.90
CA ILE A 47 7.93 -7.81 10.87
C ILE A 47 9.26 -8.13 11.55
N ALA A 48 10.07 -7.10 11.79
CA ALA A 48 11.27 -7.17 12.61
C ALA A 48 11.10 -6.18 13.76
N VAL A 49 11.29 -6.67 14.99
CA VAL A 49 11.19 -5.85 16.21
C VAL A 49 12.55 -5.82 16.90
N PRO A 50 12.90 -4.74 17.61
CA PRO A 50 14.14 -4.69 18.38
C PRO A 50 14.15 -5.79 19.44
N ASN A 51 15.29 -6.46 19.62
CA ASN A 51 15.47 -7.41 20.71
C ASN A 51 15.75 -6.70 22.05
N SER A 52 14.93 -5.69 22.38
CA SER A 52 15.06 -4.89 23.59
C SER A 52 14.00 -5.29 24.61
N SER A 53 13.29 -4.31 25.20
CA SER A 53 12.33 -4.58 26.28
C SER A 53 11.08 -5.31 25.78
N PRO A 54 10.42 -6.15 26.62
CA PRO A 54 9.15 -6.80 26.25
C PRO A 54 8.06 -5.81 25.83
N ASN A 55 8.06 -4.60 26.39
CA ASN A 55 7.09 -3.56 26.06
C ASN A 55 7.27 -3.05 24.62
N ILE A 56 8.50 -2.80 24.19
CA ILE A 56 8.84 -2.40 22.82
C ILE A 56 8.46 -3.50 21.83
N LYS A 57 8.79 -4.77 22.13
CA LYS A 57 8.40 -5.92 21.29
C LYS A 57 6.89 -6.00 21.12
N LEU A 58 6.13 -5.91 22.22
CA LEU A 58 4.67 -5.99 22.17
C LEU A 58 4.05 -4.79 21.45
N ALA A 59 4.60 -3.59 21.61
CA ALA A 59 4.16 -2.42 20.85
C ALA A 59 4.46 -2.58 19.36
N GLY A 60 5.66 -3.03 19.00
CA GLY A 60 6.01 -3.32 17.62
C GLY A 60 5.10 -4.35 16.97
N LEU A 61 4.78 -5.45 17.67
CA LEU A 61 3.83 -6.45 17.17
C LEU A 61 2.40 -5.93 17.01
N LYS A 62 2.03 -4.79 17.61
CA LYS A 62 0.75 -4.11 17.34
C LYS A 62 0.74 -3.39 15.99
N CYS A 63 1.91 -2.97 15.49
CA CYS A 63 2.05 -2.34 14.17
C CYS A 63 1.73 -3.30 13.02
N TYR A 64 1.92 -4.61 13.22
CA TYR A 64 1.53 -5.61 12.22
C TYR A 64 0.01 -5.78 12.16
N ARG A 65 -0.60 -5.23 11.09
CA ARG A 65 -2.04 -5.36 10.82
C ARG A 65 -2.33 -6.69 10.12
N GLY A 66 -2.96 -7.62 10.84
CA GLY A 66 -3.40 -8.90 10.29
C GLY A 66 -4.63 -8.78 9.39
N ILE A 67 -4.47 -8.27 8.16
CA ILE A 67 -5.60 -7.98 7.24
C ILE A 67 -6.43 -9.24 6.89
N THR A 68 -5.81 -10.42 6.87
CA THR A 68 -6.49 -11.70 6.63
C THR A 68 -6.66 -12.48 7.93
N ILE A 69 -7.66 -13.37 8.00
CA ILE A 69 -7.88 -14.23 9.19
C ILE A 69 -6.61 -14.97 9.60
N ARG A 70 -5.86 -15.54 8.63
CA ARG A 70 -4.60 -16.23 8.89
C ARG A 70 -3.53 -15.29 9.47
N ARG A 71 -3.41 -14.07 8.93
CA ARG A 71 -2.46 -13.07 9.44
C ARG A 71 -2.90 -12.49 10.80
N ALA A 72 -4.19 -12.35 11.05
CA ALA A 72 -4.75 -11.96 12.34
C ALA A 72 -4.45 -13.02 13.41
N GLY A 73 -4.66 -14.29 13.09
CA GLY A 73 -4.29 -15.41 13.96
C GLY A 73 -2.79 -15.44 14.24
N PHE A 74 -1.95 -15.26 13.22
CA PHE A 74 -0.50 -15.11 13.39
C PHE A 74 -0.14 -13.95 14.31
N ALA A 75 -0.71 -12.75 14.08
CA ALA A 75 -0.46 -11.57 14.92
C ALA A 75 -0.89 -11.77 16.38
N TRP A 76 -2.01 -12.45 16.60
CA TRP A 76 -2.48 -12.80 17.94
C TRP A 76 -1.52 -13.77 18.63
N MET A 77 -1.14 -14.85 17.92
CA MET A 77 -0.22 -15.87 18.42
C MET A 77 1.14 -15.28 18.77
N THR A 78 1.76 -14.49 17.89
CA THR A 78 3.07 -13.88 18.17
C THR A 78 3.04 -13.00 19.40
N ARG A 79 2.00 -12.17 19.56
CA ARG A 79 1.80 -11.35 20.78
C ARG A 79 1.63 -12.20 22.03
N LEU A 80 0.91 -13.32 21.95
CA LEU A 80 0.76 -14.25 23.08
C LEU A 80 2.10 -14.87 23.47
N LEU A 81 2.86 -15.40 22.51
CA LEU A 81 4.17 -16.01 22.77
C LEU A 81 5.19 -15.00 23.31
N THR A 82 5.19 -13.76 22.80
CA THR A 82 6.06 -12.69 23.34
C THR A 82 5.68 -12.33 24.79
N ARG A 83 4.38 -12.31 25.15
CA ARG A 83 3.97 -12.11 26.55
C ARG A 83 4.47 -13.24 27.46
N LEU A 84 4.45 -14.47 26.96
CA LEU A 84 4.94 -15.66 27.65
C LEU A 84 6.47 -15.83 27.57
N ARG A 85 7.18 -14.93 26.87
CA ARG A 85 8.65 -14.96 26.64
C ARG A 85 9.14 -16.25 25.95
N ILE A 86 8.32 -16.81 25.07
CA ILE A 86 8.61 -18.00 24.24
C ILE A 86 8.57 -17.67 22.74
N ASP A 87 8.67 -16.40 22.39
CA ASP A 87 8.70 -15.90 21.01
C ASP A 87 9.94 -16.37 20.23
N TRP A 88 11.00 -16.81 20.92
CA TRP A 88 12.19 -17.42 20.31
C TRP A 88 11.86 -18.60 19.40
N LEU A 89 10.72 -19.28 19.61
CA LEU A 89 10.23 -20.36 18.75
C LEU A 89 9.79 -19.91 17.35
N LEU A 90 9.45 -18.62 17.19
CA LEU A 90 8.93 -18.04 15.95
C LEU A 90 9.86 -16.98 15.34
N THR A 91 10.93 -16.63 16.04
CA THR A 91 11.83 -15.54 15.65
C THR A 91 13.17 -16.06 15.20
N GLN A 92 13.76 -15.39 14.22
CA GLN A 92 15.17 -15.53 13.90
C GLN A 92 15.90 -14.28 14.39
N PRO A 93 16.98 -14.41 15.18
CA PRO A 93 17.79 -13.26 15.54
C PRO A 93 18.49 -12.73 14.28
N GLU A 94 18.46 -11.42 14.11
CA GLU A 94 19.17 -10.71 13.05
C GLU A 94 20.06 -9.63 13.68
N ASP A 95 21.14 -9.28 13.00
CA ASP A 95 21.99 -8.18 13.45
C ASP A 95 21.27 -6.81 13.33
N SER A 96 21.85 -5.77 13.93
CA SER A 96 21.29 -4.42 13.93
C SER A 96 21.27 -3.75 12.55
N SER A 97 22.09 -4.22 11.61
CA SER A 97 22.19 -3.69 10.26
C SER A 97 21.10 -4.21 9.34
N LEU A 98 20.54 -5.38 9.65
CA LEU A 98 19.59 -6.11 8.81
C LEU A 98 20.09 -6.32 7.37
N SER A 99 21.40 -6.42 7.20
CA SER A 99 22.08 -6.55 5.91
C SER A 99 21.67 -7.80 5.13
N SER A 100 21.19 -8.84 5.83
CA SER A 100 20.62 -10.05 5.25
C SER A 100 19.26 -9.82 4.55
N LEU A 101 18.55 -8.75 4.91
CA LEU A 101 17.18 -8.45 4.45
C LEU A 101 17.07 -7.16 3.63
N LEU A 102 17.99 -6.22 3.83
CA LEU A 102 18.00 -4.92 3.21
C LEU A 102 19.30 -4.70 2.45
N PRO A 103 19.26 -4.00 1.30
CA PRO A 103 20.46 -3.75 0.50
C PRO A 103 21.41 -2.69 1.11
N PHE A 104 21.17 -2.26 2.35
CA PHE A 104 21.93 -1.23 3.03
C PHE A 104 21.97 -1.47 4.54
N ASN A 105 22.87 -0.76 5.23
CA ASN A 105 22.94 -0.77 6.69
C ASN A 105 21.80 0.05 7.29
N PHE A 106 20.81 -0.63 7.87
CA PHE A 106 19.64 0.00 8.49
C PHE A 106 19.99 0.83 9.73
N GLN A 107 21.06 0.49 10.47
CA GLN A 107 21.44 1.19 11.69
C GLN A 107 21.74 2.67 11.42
N ASN A 108 22.43 2.96 10.31
CA ASN A 108 22.76 4.33 9.93
C ASN A 108 21.52 5.16 9.56
N LEU A 109 20.50 4.52 8.95
CA LEU A 109 19.20 5.16 8.71
C LEU A 109 18.49 5.46 10.03
N LEU A 110 18.48 4.50 10.96
CA LEU A 110 17.87 4.68 12.28
C LEU A 110 18.54 5.81 13.05
N ASP A 111 19.87 5.94 12.99
CA ASP A 111 20.59 7.02 13.67
C ASP A 111 20.26 8.40 13.05
N THR A 112 20.13 8.47 11.72
CA THR A 112 19.61 9.66 11.03
C THR A 112 18.21 10.02 11.54
N LEU A 113 17.30 9.04 11.56
CA LEU A 113 15.92 9.25 12.02
C LEU A 113 15.85 9.67 13.49
N ARG A 114 16.67 9.09 14.36
CA ARG A 114 16.79 9.47 15.78
C ARG A 114 17.22 10.92 15.93
N GLN A 115 18.21 11.35 15.14
CA GLN A 115 18.69 12.71 15.14
C GLN A 115 17.62 13.68 14.67
N THR A 116 16.95 13.43 13.53
CA THR A 116 15.92 14.34 13.03
C THR A 116 14.73 14.43 13.98
N MET A 117 14.32 13.31 14.58
CA MET A 117 13.20 13.28 15.52
C MET A 117 13.56 13.81 16.92
N GLY A 118 14.82 14.17 17.20
CA GLY A 118 15.27 14.57 18.53
C GLY A 118 15.09 13.48 19.59
N ALA A 119 15.13 12.21 19.19
CA ALA A 119 14.79 11.06 20.01
C ALA A 119 15.92 10.01 19.96
N PRO A 120 17.05 10.23 20.66
CA PRO A 120 18.25 9.38 20.55
C PRO A 120 18.02 7.93 20.99
N SER A 121 17.04 7.70 21.86
CA SER A 121 16.66 6.36 22.33
C SER A 121 15.51 5.74 21.53
N ALA A 122 15.13 6.31 20.38
CA ALA A 122 14.04 5.75 19.59
C ALA A 122 14.40 4.37 19.04
N GLU A 123 13.41 3.52 18.95
CA GLU A 123 13.51 2.13 18.53
C GLU A 123 12.66 1.92 17.28
N ALA A 124 13.19 1.20 16.29
CA ALA A 124 12.51 1.00 15.02
C ALA A 124 11.85 -0.37 14.94
N VAL A 125 10.64 -0.42 14.42
CA VAL A 125 9.94 -1.65 14.07
C VAL A 125 9.71 -1.64 12.58
N ILE A 126 10.25 -2.64 11.87
CA ILE A 126 10.15 -2.72 10.41
C ILE A 126 9.03 -3.67 10.04
N VAL A 127 8.14 -3.22 9.16
CA VAL A 127 7.03 -4.00 8.62
C VAL A 127 7.20 -4.10 7.11
N TRP A 128 7.24 -5.33 6.60
CA TRP A 128 7.27 -5.57 5.17
C TRP A 128 5.86 -5.56 4.60
N PRO A 129 5.64 -4.96 3.41
CA PRO A 129 4.37 -5.07 2.72
C PRO A 129 4.06 -6.55 2.40
N PRO A 130 2.78 -6.91 2.19
CA PRO A 130 2.41 -8.28 1.82
C PRO A 130 3.11 -8.80 0.55
N GLN A 131 3.47 -7.89 -0.34
CA GLN A 131 4.14 -8.13 -1.61
C GLN A 131 5.57 -7.57 -1.50
N LEU A 132 6.56 -8.43 -1.23
CA LEU A 132 7.95 -8.01 -1.01
C LEU A 132 8.58 -7.35 -2.24
N ASN A 133 8.10 -7.71 -3.43
CA ASN A 133 8.51 -7.12 -4.70
C ASN A 133 7.96 -5.70 -4.92
N ARG A 134 7.22 -5.13 -3.96
CA ARG A 134 6.76 -3.74 -4.04
C ARG A 134 7.87 -2.71 -3.86
N GLY A 135 9.08 -3.10 -3.46
CA GLY A 135 10.19 -2.16 -3.35
C GLY A 135 9.99 -1.08 -2.27
N ARG A 136 9.25 -1.39 -1.19
CA ARG A 136 9.06 -0.49 -0.05
C ARG A 136 9.16 -1.22 1.27
N ILE A 137 9.57 -0.50 2.30
CA ILE A 137 9.46 -0.92 3.69
C ILE A 137 8.78 0.16 4.54
N TYR A 138 8.13 -0.27 5.61
CA TYR A 138 7.51 0.64 6.57
C TYR A 138 8.25 0.54 7.91
N VAL A 139 8.56 1.67 8.52
CA VAL A 139 9.22 1.74 9.83
C VAL A 139 8.31 2.47 10.81
N HIS A 140 8.03 1.85 11.94
CA HIS A 140 7.40 2.52 13.07
C HIS A 140 8.48 2.89 14.08
N LEU A 141 8.64 4.18 14.36
CA LEU A 141 9.54 4.65 15.41
C LEU A 141 8.78 4.69 16.72
N LEU A 142 9.36 4.12 17.76
CA LEU A 142 8.84 4.08 19.13
C LEU A 142 9.82 4.77 20.07
N ASP A 143 9.33 5.47 21.09
CA ASP A 143 10.19 5.98 22.15
C ASP A 143 10.59 4.88 23.14
N ALA A 144 11.42 5.21 24.13
CA ALA A 144 11.86 4.27 25.17
C ALA A 144 10.70 3.67 26.00
N ASN A 145 9.53 4.32 26.01
CA ASN A 145 8.31 3.87 26.69
C ASN A 145 7.36 3.11 25.75
N ALA A 146 7.82 2.77 24.54
CA ALA A 146 7.04 2.09 23.50
C ALA A 146 5.84 2.90 22.98
N ARG A 147 5.89 4.24 23.10
CA ARG A 147 4.90 5.14 22.51
C ARG A 147 5.30 5.45 21.05
N PRO A 148 4.36 5.45 20.10
CA PRO A 148 4.65 5.82 18.71
C PRO A 148 5.17 7.25 18.59
N LEU A 149 6.28 7.43 17.88
CA LEU A 149 6.89 8.72 17.55
C LEU A 149 6.61 9.13 16.11
N ALA A 150 6.76 8.20 15.16
CA ALA A 150 6.55 8.47 13.74
C ALA A 150 6.29 7.19 12.95
N PHE A 151 5.76 7.38 11.74
CA PHE A 151 5.65 6.34 10.72
C PHE A 151 6.47 6.73 9.50
N VAL A 152 7.41 5.88 9.09
CA VAL A 152 8.29 6.13 7.95
C VAL A 152 7.93 5.19 6.81
N LYS A 153 7.73 5.74 5.62
CA LYS A 153 7.74 4.98 4.37
C LYS A 153 9.11 5.14 3.73
N LEU A 154 9.77 4.04 3.40
CA LEU A 154 11.05 4.04 2.71
C LEU A 154 10.93 3.28 1.39
N SER A 155 11.42 3.92 0.33
CA SER A 155 11.56 3.34 -1.00
C SER A 155 12.85 2.53 -1.13
N LEU A 156 12.82 1.52 -2.00
CA LEU A 156 13.96 0.69 -2.38
C LEU A 156 14.23 0.71 -3.90
N ASP A 157 13.49 1.51 -4.67
CA ASP A 157 13.66 1.63 -6.12
C ASP A 157 13.15 2.98 -6.66
N ALA A 158 13.47 3.29 -7.92
CA ALA A 158 13.12 4.57 -8.54
C ALA A 158 11.61 4.79 -8.72
N LEU A 159 10.83 3.73 -8.93
CA LEU A 159 9.37 3.84 -9.08
C LEU A 159 8.74 4.28 -7.76
N ASN A 160 9.17 3.69 -6.65
CA ASN A 160 8.70 4.05 -5.33
C ASN A 160 9.23 5.39 -4.84
N ASP A 161 10.38 5.84 -5.34
CA ASP A 161 10.87 7.21 -5.15
C ASP A 161 9.95 8.26 -5.77
N GLU A 162 9.36 7.97 -6.94
CA GLU A 162 8.35 8.82 -7.56
C GLU A 162 7.06 8.85 -6.74
N TYR A 163 6.59 7.69 -6.27
CA TYR A 163 5.38 7.60 -5.45
C TYR A 163 5.51 8.36 -4.12
N LEU A 164 6.62 8.22 -3.40
CA LEU A 164 6.81 8.95 -2.14
C LEU A 164 6.92 10.46 -2.32
N ARG A 165 7.56 10.92 -3.40
CA ARG A 165 7.56 12.35 -3.75
C ARG A 165 6.16 12.86 -4.07
N SER A 166 5.42 12.13 -4.91
CA SER A 166 4.05 12.46 -5.26
C SER A 166 3.16 12.55 -4.02
N GLU A 167 3.31 11.61 -3.08
CA GLU A 167 2.58 11.64 -1.81
C GLU A 167 2.94 12.87 -0.97
N ALA A 168 4.23 13.18 -0.81
CA ALA A 168 4.68 14.34 -0.05
C ALA A 168 4.16 15.67 -0.64
N GLU A 169 4.27 15.85 -1.97
CA GLU A 169 3.74 17.00 -2.68
C GLU A 169 2.22 17.12 -2.52
N THR A 170 1.51 15.98 -2.56
CA THR A 170 0.06 15.93 -2.38
C THR A 170 -0.33 16.33 -0.96
N ILE A 171 0.37 15.83 0.07
CA ILE A 171 0.08 16.18 1.46
C ILE A 171 0.23 17.68 1.68
N GLU A 172 1.26 18.32 1.14
CA GLU A 172 1.45 19.78 1.25
C GLU A 172 0.33 20.56 0.52
N LYS A 173 -0.08 20.11 -0.68
CA LYS A 173 -1.24 20.70 -1.38
C LYS A 173 -2.52 20.57 -0.57
N LEU A 174 -2.78 19.41 0.03
CA LEU A 174 -3.99 19.16 0.80
C LEU A 174 -4.01 19.94 2.12
N LYS A 175 -2.86 20.09 2.80
CA LYS A 175 -2.74 20.95 3.99
C LYS A 175 -3.20 22.39 3.69
N ALA A 176 -2.88 22.91 2.50
CA ALA A 176 -3.27 24.25 2.08
C ALA A 176 -4.80 24.43 1.88
N LEU A 177 -5.57 23.35 1.76
CA LEU A 177 -7.03 23.41 1.58
C LEU A 177 -7.81 23.63 2.87
N GLN A 178 -7.16 23.59 4.04
CA GLN A 178 -7.82 23.73 5.35
C GLN A 178 -8.99 22.75 5.55
N LEU A 179 -8.72 21.46 5.32
CA LEU A 179 -9.71 20.38 5.39
C LEU A 179 -10.43 20.34 6.75
N THR A 180 -11.75 20.13 6.72
CA THR A 180 -12.66 20.16 7.88
C THR A 180 -13.44 18.87 8.07
N SER A 181 -13.66 18.08 7.01
CA SER A 181 -14.45 16.85 7.09
C SER A 181 -13.62 15.61 7.39
N PHE A 182 -12.29 15.70 7.27
CA PHE A 182 -11.34 14.63 7.55
C PHE A 182 -9.94 15.18 7.82
N ARG A 183 -9.05 14.30 8.29
CA ARG A 183 -7.63 14.58 8.47
C ARG A 183 -6.78 13.78 7.50
N ILE A 184 -5.60 14.33 7.21
CA ILE A 184 -4.49 13.63 6.56
C ILE A 184 -3.33 13.51 7.53
N PRO A 185 -2.44 12.51 7.38
CA PRO A 185 -1.23 12.44 8.16
C PRO A 185 -0.35 13.67 7.92
N SER A 186 0.12 14.29 9.01
CA SER A 186 1.14 15.33 8.91
C SER A 186 2.45 14.73 8.38
N LEU A 187 2.93 15.22 7.24
CA LEU A 187 4.30 15.00 6.79
C LEU A 187 5.24 15.80 7.71
N LEU A 188 6.15 15.10 8.39
CA LEU A 188 7.14 15.64 9.31
C LEU A 188 8.47 15.92 8.61
N GLU A 189 8.89 15.01 7.73
CA GLU A 189 10.14 15.11 6.98
C GLU A 189 10.05 14.33 5.66
N ILE A 190 10.76 14.82 4.64
CA ILE A 190 11.11 14.06 3.45
C ILE A 190 12.63 14.11 3.28
N GLY A 191 13.24 12.96 2.99
CA GLY A 191 14.69 12.88 2.84
C GLY A 191 15.11 11.80 1.85
N LYS A 192 16.43 11.68 1.68
CA LYS A 192 17.04 10.61 0.90
C LYS A 192 17.96 9.78 1.78
N TRP A 193 17.94 8.48 1.57
CA TRP A 193 18.86 7.53 2.17
C TRP A 193 19.34 6.54 1.12
N ASN A 194 20.66 6.39 0.97
CA ASN A 194 21.26 5.50 -0.02
C ASN A 194 20.68 5.67 -1.45
N GLY A 195 20.43 6.92 -1.85
CA GLY A 195 19.86 7.26 -3.16
C GLY A 195 18.33 7.20 -3.26
N HIS A 196 17.63 6.57 -2.30
CA HIS A 196 16.18 6.41 -2.31
C HIS A 196 15.47 7.37 -1.36
N TYR A 197 14.21 7.68 -1.63
CA TYR A 197 13.42 8.58 -0.80
C TYR A 197 12.83 7.88 0.43
N TYR A 198 12.71 8.64 1.51
CA TYR A 198 11.85 8.31 2.63
C TYR A 198 10.96 9.49 3.00
N CYS A 199 9.78 9.18 3.54
CA CYS A 199 8.86 10.16 4.11
C CYS A 199 8.54 9.76 5.55
N VAL A 200 8.67 10.73 6.47
CA VAL A 200 8.33 10.59 7.89
C VAL A 200 6.99 11.27 8.11
N PHE A 201 6.02 10.52 8.61
CA PHE A 201 4.67 10.97 8.92
C PHE A 201 4.42 10.91 10.42
N GLU A 202 3.43 11.69 10.86
CA GLU A 202 2.86 11.52 12.20
C GLU A 202 2.45 10.06 12.45
N PRO A 203 2.62 9.56 13.68
CA PRO A 203 2.26 8.19 13.98
C PRO A 203 0.73 8.05 13.95
N ILE A 204 0.26 6.94 13.37
CA ILE A 204 -1.15 6.59 13.46
C ILE A 204 -1.52 6.31 14.92
N ALA A 205 -2.58 6.96 15.40
CA ALA A 205 -3.09 6.78 16.74
C ALA A 205 -3.36 5.30 17.07
N THR A 206 -2.95 4.85 18.26
CA THR A 206 -3.00 3.43 18.64
C THR A 206 -4.41 2.88 18.82
N ASP A 207 -5.38 3.78 19.02
CA ASP A 207 -6.80 3.51 19.17
C ASP A 207 -7.59 3.68 17.86
N ALA A 208 -6.90 4.01 16.76
CA ALA A 208 -7.51 4.15 15.45
C ALA A 208 -8.18 2.84 15.00
N LYS A 209 -9.41 2.94 14.52
CA LYS A 209 -10.22 1.79 14.09
C LYS A 209 -10.36 1.77 12.57
N PRO A 210 -10.24 0.60 11.91
CA PRO A 210 -10.55 0.50 10.49
C PRO A 210 -11.99 0.95 10.20
N VAL A 211 -12.18 1.64 9.08
CA VAL A 211 -13.53 1.97 8.61
C VAL A 211 -14.24 0.69 8.17
N LYS A 212 -15.56 0.59 8.45
CA LYS A 212 -16.36 -0.57 8.06
C LYS A 212 -16.37 -0.74 6.54
N SER A 213 -16.14 -1.96 6.08
CA SER A 213 -16.16 -2.34 4.66
C SER A 213 -17.61 -2.40 4.13
N SER A 214 -18.23 -1.23 3.93
CA SER A 214 -19.59 -1.09 3.40
C SER A 214 -19.74 0.15 2.53
N TRP A 215 -20.69 0.14 1.58
CA TRP A 215 -20.96 1.29 0.72
C TRP A 215 -21.35 2.55 1.49
N SER A 216 -22.08 2.39 2.59
CA SER A 216 -22.45 3.50 3.48
C SER A 216 -21.26 4.18 4.16
N SER A 217 -20.07 3.60 4.07
CA SER A 217 -18.82 4.20 4.57
C SER A 217 -18.11 5.06 3.53
N PHE A 218 -18.65 5.22 2.31
CA PHE A 218 -18.07 6.10 1.31
C PHE A 218 -18.08 7.55 1.82
N PRO A 219 -16.92 8.20 1.98
CA PRO A 219 -16.82 9.49 2.66
C PRO A 219 -17.15 10.66 1.72
N ARG A 220 -18.43 10.80 1.35
CA ARG A 220 -18.87 11.78 0.33
C ARG A 220 -18.42 13.21 0.61
N ASP A 221 -18.52 13.65 1.86
CA ASP A 221 -18.15 15.01 2.24
C ASP A 221 -16.64 15.23 2.12
N CYS A 222 -15.83 14.24 2.51
CA CYS A 222 -14.38 14.26 2.33
C CYS A 222 -13.99 14.33 0.86
N VAL A 223 -14.60 13.47 0.03
CA VAL A 223 -14.37 13.44 -1.42
C VAL A 223 -14.70 14.78 -2.05
N LYS A 224 -15.86 15.36 -1.72
CA LYS A 224 -16.27 16.67 -2.21
C LYS A 224 -15.29 17.76 -1.80
N GLU A 225 -14.79 17.72 -0.57
CA GLU A 225 -13.87 18.71 -0.01
C GLU A 225 -12.51 18.70 -0.73
N TYR A 226 -11.83 17.55 -0.83
CA TYR A 226 -10.51 17.51 -1.48
C TYR A 226 -10.58 17.57 -3.00
N ALA A 227 -11.68 17.11 -3.62
CA ALA A 227 -11.86 17.14 -5.07
C ALA A 227 -11.83 18.57 -5.63
N GLY A 228 -12.31 19.53 -4.83
CA GLY A 228 -12.36 20.93 -5.19
C GLY A 228 -13.29 21.19 -6.38
N GLN A 229 -12.93 22.19 -7.20
CA GLN A 229 -13.73 22.57 -8.36
C GLN A 229 -13.59 21.56 -9.50
N VAL A 230 -14.74 21.14 -10.04
CA VAL A 230 -14.81 20.37 -11.27
C VAL A 230 -14.43 21.26 -12.45
N ARG A 231 -13.48 20.77 -13.25
CA ARG A 231 -13.02 21.42 -14.49
C ARG A 231 -13.45 20.60 -15.69
N ILE A 232 -13.69 21.28 -16.82
CA ILE A 232 -13.89 20.63 -18.11
C ILE A 232 -12.61 20.81 -18.92
N ILE A 233 -12.06 19.72 -19.43
CA ILE A 233 -10.86 19.75 -20.27
C ILE A 233 -11.18 19.29 -21.68
N GLY A 234 -10.46 19.85 -22.66
CA GLY A 234 -10.55 19.44 -24.06
C GLY A 234 -9.58 18.30 -24.40
N LEU A 235 -9.72 17.74 -25.60
CA LEU A 235 -8.87 16.66 -26.08
C LEU A 235 -7.36 16.99 -26.06
N PRO A 236 -6.89 18.20 -26.44
CA PRO A 236 -5.47 18.53 -26.36
C PRO A 236 -4.90 18.35 -24.94
N GLN A 237 -5.60 18.90 -23.92
CA GLN A 237 -5.20 18.78 -22.52
C GLN A 237 -5.25 17.32 -22.04
N LEU A 238 -6.30 16.57 -22.42
CA LEU A 238 -6.44 15.16 -22.07
C LEU A 238 -5.23 14.34 -22.55
N THR A 239 -4.79 14.56 -23.80
CA THR A 239 -3.67 13.81 -24.38
C THR A 239 -2.33 14.06 -23.71
N GLU A 240 -2.20 15.17 -22.98
CA GLU A 240 -1.00 15.47 -22.21
C GLU A 240 -0.94 14.74 -20.85
N LEU A 241 -2.09 14.29 -20.33
CA LEU A 241 -2.19 13.66 -19.02
C LEU A 241 -1.48 12.31 -18.97
N LYS A 242 -0.71 12.08 -17.89
CA LYS A 242 0.06 10.84 -17.69
C LYS A 242 -0.83 9.59 -17.70
N TRP A 243 -1.96 9.64 -17.00
CA TRP A 243 -2.88 8.50 -16.91
C TRP A 243 -3.51 8.16 -18.26
N TRP A 244 -3.76 9.17 -19.11
CA TRP A 244 -4.32 8.97 -20.44
C TRP A 244 -3.35 8.23 -21.36
N LYS A 245 -2.09 8.67 -21.40
CA LYS A 245 -1.02 7.96 -22.12
C LYS A 245 -0.89 6.52 -21.62
N LYS A 246 -0.90 6.35 -20.29
CA LYS A 246 -0.78 5.03 -19.67
C LYS A 246 -1.95 4.11 -20.01
N PHE A 247 -3.18 4.63 -20.05
CA PHE A 247 -4.35 3.87 -20.45
C PHE A 247 -4.16 3.24 -21.84
N TRP A 248 -3.68 4.02 -22.81
CA TRP A 248 -3.45 3.55 -24.18
C TRP A 248 -2.25 2.61 -24.32
N GLU A 249 -1.26 2.68 -23.43
CA GLU A 249 -0.17 1.69 -23.37
C GLU A 249 -0.65 0.30 -22.93
N VAL A 250 -1.66 0.23 -22.05
CA VAL A 250 -2.10 -1.02 -21.40
C VAL A 250 -3.43 -1.55 -21.94
N THR A 251 -4.04 -0.84 -22.88
CA THR A 251 -5.37 -1.18 -23.43
C THR A 251 -5.27 -1.35 -24.94
N PRO A 252 -5.59 -2.54 -25.48
CA PRO A 252 -5.62 -2.76 -26.92
C PRO A 252 -6.61 -1.79 -27.61
N PRO A 253 -6.16 -1.02 -28.62
CA PRO A 253 -7.00 -0.02 -29.30
C PRO A 253 -8.28 -0.59 -29.94
N GLU A 254 -8.28 -1.88 -30.26
CA GLU A 254 -9.38 -2.61 -30.89
C GLU A 254 -10.45 -3.11 -29.90
N SER A 255 -10.15 -3.13 -28.60
CA SER A 255 -11.09 -3.63 -27.58
C SER A 255 -12.38 -2.81 -27.52
N ALA A 256 -13.52 -3.43 -27.20
CA ALA A 256 -14.78 -2.68 -27.10
C ALA A 256 -14.73 -1.54 -26.06
N PHE A 257 -13.99 -1.72 -24.96
CA PHE A 257 -13.84 -0.65 -23.97
C PHE A 257 -13.04 0.54 -24.54
N ALA A 258 -12.01 0.31 -25.35
CA ALA A 258 -11.29 1.38 -26.03
C ALA A 258 -12.20 2.16 -27.01
N GLN A 259 -13.15 1.48 -27.65
CA GLN A 259 -14.15 2.13 -28.50
C GLN A 259 -15.09 3.02 -27.69
N ASP A 260 -15.56 2.54 -26.52
CA ASP A 260 -16.36 3.36 -25.60
C ASP A 260 -15.61 4.58 -25.09
N VAL A 261 -14.30 4.46 -24.82
CA VAL A 261 -13.45 5.60 -24.46
C VAL A 261 -13.37 6.63 -25.59
N ARG A 262 -13.16 6.19 -26.85
CA ARG A 262 -13.16 7.09 -28.01
C ARG A 262 -14.50 7.80 -28.20
N MET A 263 -15.62 7.11 -27.97
CA MET A 263 -16.94 7.75 -27.99
C MET A 263 -17.10 8.76 -26.86
N ALA A 264 -16.56 8.47 -25.67
CA ALA A 264 -16.57 9.39 -24.54
C ALA A 264 -15.77 10.68 -24.79
N GLU A 265 -14.74 10.66 -25.64
CA GLU A 265 -13.98 11.84 -26.08
C GLU A 265 -14.85 12.89 -26.78
N GLY A 266 -15.99 12.49 -27.37
CA GLY A 266 -16.95 13.40 -28.00
C GLY A 266 -17.80 14.21 -27.01
N HIS A 267 -17.63 13.99 -25.71
CA HIS A 267 -18.37 14.66 -24.64
C HIS A 267 -17.46 15.56 -23.78
N ALA A 268 -18.08 16.40 -22.93
CA ALA A 268 -17.32 17.23 -22.00
C ALA A 268 -16.61 16.35 -20.95
N ILE A 269 -15.28 16.37 -20.94
CA ILE A 269 -14.49 15.55 -20.01
C ILE A 269 -14.33 16.31 -18.70
N ARG A 270 -15.01 15.82 -17.66
CA ARG A 270 -15.02 16.45 -16.34
C ARG A 270 -13.97 15.82 -15.45
N VAL A 271 -13.05 16.66 -14.97
CA VAL A 271 -11.96 16.26 -14.09
C VAL A 271 -11.97 17.04 -12.78
N CYS A 272 -11.47 16.43 -11.73
CA CYS A 272 -11.23 17.03 -10.43
C CYS A 272 -10.05 16.33 -9.77
N ARG A 273 -9.67 16.79 -8.56
CA ARG A 273 -8.73 16.02 -7.76
C ARG A 273 -9.38 14.70 -7.32
N ALA A 274 -8.66 13.60 -7.42
CA ALA A 274 -9.05 12.32 -6.84
C ALA A 274 -7.88 11.73 -6.03
N HIS A 275 -8.20 10.97 -4.99
CA HIS A 275 -7.23 10.16 -4.26
C HIS A 275 -6.64 9.05 -5.14
N GLY A 276 -7.43 8.51 -6.07
CA GLY A 276 -6.97 7.54 -7.07
C GLY A 276 -6.96 6.09 -6.59
N ASP A 277 -6.79 5.84 -5.29
CA ASP A 277 -6.88 4.52 -4.63
C ASP A 277 -7.82 4.54 -3.41
N LEU A 278 -8.91 5.31 -3.46
CA LEU A 278 -9.78 5.44 -2.29
C LEU A 278 -10.51 4.11 -1.98
N GLY A 279 -10.17 3.52 -0.84
CA GLY A 279 -10.78 2.31 -0.31
C GLY A 279 -10.78 2.31 1.21
N THR A 280 -11.54 1.40 1.84
CA THR A 280 -11.60 1.33 3.32
C THR A 280 -10.27 0.94 3.96
N MET A 281 -9.31 0.40 3.21
CA MET A 281 -7.94 0.16 3.67
C MET A 281 -7.13 1.44 3.86
N ASN A 282 -7.47 2.51 3.14
CA ASN A 282 -6.80 3.81 3.15
C ASN A 282 -7.53 4.82 4.06
N MET A 283 -8.43 4.30 4.90
CA MET A 283 -9.19 5.08 5.86
C MET A 283 -9.22 4.41 7.23
N ILE A 284 -8.99 5.22 8.25
CA ILE A 284 -9.20 4.83 9.65
C ILE A 284 -10.02 5.90 10.36
N ARG A 285 -10.70 5.51 11.42
CA ARG A 285 -11.41 6.43 12.31
C ARG A 285 -10.58 6.65 13.57
N VAL A 286 -10.31 7.91 13.88
CA VAL A 286 -9.70 8.35 15.13
C VAL A 286 -10.75 9.24 15.80
N ASP A 287 -11.23 8.85 16.97
CA ASP A 287 -12.38 9.47 17.62
C ASP A 287 -13.61 9.60 16.70
N ARG A 288 -13.96 10.84 16.35
CA ARG A 288 -15.09 11.19 15.47
C ARG A 288 -14.67 11.52 14.04
N GLU A 289 -13.36 11.57 13.78
CA GLU A 289 -12.80 12.01 12.51
C GLU A 289 -12.35 10.80 11.67
N ILE A 290 -12.37 10.98 10.35
CA ILE A 290 -11.76 10.05 9.41
C ILE A 290 -10.34 10.57 9.12
N LEU A 291 -9.36 9.68 9.22
CA LEU A 291 -8.02 9.91 8.69
C LEU A 291 -7.90 9.16 7.35
N ILE A 292 -7.58 9.89 6.29
CA ILE A 292 -7.33 9.36 4.94
C ILE A 292 -5.84 9.47 4.64
N PHE A 293 -5.23 8.37 4.19
CA PHE A 293 -3.79 8.26 3.98
C PHE A 293 -3.48 7.45 2.71
N ASP A 294 -2.20 7.39 2.32
CA ASP A 294 -1.74 6.73 1.09
C ASP A 294 -2.10 7.52 -0.18
N TRP A 295 -1.70 8.79 -0.20
CA TRP A 295 -2.03 9.76 -1.24
C TRP A 295 -1.13 9.70 -2.48
N GLU A 296 -0.35 8.64 -2.64
CA GLU A 296 0.64 8.51 -3.72
C GLU A 296 0.04 8.44 -5.13
N GLU A 297 -1.21 7.98 -5.25
CA GLU A 297 -1.98 7.90 -6.50
C GLU A 297 -2.89 9.12 -6.73
N CYS A 298 -2.73 10.17 -5.92
CA CYS A 298 -3.52 11.39 -6.09
C CYS A 298 -3.26 12.03 -7.45
N CYS A 299 -4.33 12.49 -8.10
CA CYS A 299 -4.25 13.16 -9.40
C CYS A 299 -5.20 14.36 -9.42
N ASP A 300 -4.67 15.55 -9.74
CA ASP A 300 -5.43 16.80 -9.82
C ASP A 300 -6.40 16.86 -11.02
N ASP A 301 -6.16 16.01 -12.04
CA ASP A 301 -6.91 15.92 -13.30
C ASP A 301 -7.49 14.51 -13.52
N ALA A 302 -7.96 13.89 -12.44
CA ALA A 302 -8.65 12.61 -12.51
C ALA A 302 -10.11 12.82 -12.95
N PRO A 303 -10.71 11.87 -13.70
CA PRO A 303 -12.14 11.92 -14.00
C PRO A 303 -13.01 11.98 -12.75
N ILE A 304 -14.11 12.73 -12.80
CA ILE A 304 -14.91 13.13 -11.62
C ILE A 304 -15.47 11.95 -10.78
N LEU A 305 -15.56 10.74 -11.33
CA LEU A 305 -16.09 9.55 -10.63
C LEU A 305 -15.03 8.56 -10.16
N THR A 306 -13.74 8.89 -10.30
CA THR A 306 -12.63 8.00 -9.98
C THR A 306 -12.74 7.41 -8.58
N ASP A 307 -12.89 8.23 -7.53
CA ASP A 307 -12.90 7.71 -6.15
C ASP A 307 -14.19 6.97 -5.79
N GLU A 308 -15.34 7.37 -6.34
CA GLU A 308 -16.62 6.66 -6.13
C GLU A 308 -16.58 5.26 -6.75
N LEU A 309 -16.05 5.14 -7.97
CA LEU A 309 -15.89 3.86 -8.67
C LEU A 309 -14.78 3.02 -8.03
N MET A 310 -13.65 3.60 -7.66
CA MET A 310 -12.58 2.89 -6.97
C MET A 310 -13.10 2.26 -5.68
N PHE A 311 -13.82 3.05 -4.86
CA PHE A 311 -14.40 2.57 -3.62
C PHE A 311 -15.38 1.42 -3.85
N PHE A 312 -16.24 1.52 -4.87
CA PHE A 312 -17.16 0.46 -5.26
C PHE A 312 -16.43 -0.84 -5.65
N LEU A 313 -15.38 -0.73 -6.46
CA LEU A 313 -14.59 -1.86 -6.93
C LEU A 313 -13.83 -2.54 -5.80
N VAL A 314 -13.20 -1.76 -4.92
CA VAL A 314 -12.45 -2.25 -3.77
C VAL A 314 -13.36 -3.01 -2.79
N LEU A 315 -14.54 -2.47 -2.47
CA LEU A 315 -15.50 -3.14 -1.58
C LEU A 315 -15.93 -4.52 -2.11
N ASN A 316 -15.99 -4.67 -3.43
CA ASN A 316 -16.42 -5.90 -4.10
C ASN A 316 -15.25 -6.70 -4.69
N GLN A 317 -14.00 -6.34 -4.38
CA GLN A 317 -12.80 -6.86 -5.06
C GLN A 317 -12.77 -8.38 -5.11
N ARG A 318 -13.00 -9.06 -3.98
CA ARG A 318 -12.97 -10.53 -3.92
C ARG A 318 -14.03 -11.17 -4.84
N LYS A 319 -15.23 -10.60 -4.84
CA LYS A 319 -16.36 -11.08 -5.64
C LYS A 319 -16.11 -10.86 -7.13
N PHE A 320 -15.65 -9.67 -7.50
CA PHE A 320 -15.45 -9.28 -8.90
C PHE A 320 -14.22 -9.94 -9.51
N LEU A 321 -13.15 -10.18 -8.75
CA LEU A 321 -12.03 -10.99 -9.22
C LEU A 321 -12.44 -12.45 -9.51
N ALA A 322 -13.33 -13.02 -8.69
CA ALA A 322 -13.82 -14.39 -8.89
C ALA A 322 -14.88 -14.48 -10.01
N LYS A 323 -15.72 -13.45 -10.16
CA LYS A 323 -16.86 -13.41 -11.10
C LYS A 323 -16.91 -12.06 -11.82
N PRO A 324 -15.99 -11.78 -12.76
CA PRO A 324 -15.87 -10.46 -13.38
C PRO A 324 -17.10 -10.03 -14.18
N VAL A 325 -17.78 -10.97 -14.87
CA VAL A 325 -19.03 -10.68 -15.60
C VAL A 325 -20.16 -10.25 -14.64
N VAL A 326 -20.21 -10.79 -13.42
CA VAL A 326 -21.14 -10.32 -12.39
C VAL A 326 -20.79 -8.91 -11.94
N GLY A 327 -19.49 -8.61 -11.81
CA GLY A 327 -19.01 -7.27 -11.48
C GLY A 327 -19.33 -6.24 -12.56
N LEU A 328 -19.16 -6.60 -13.83
CA LEU A 328 -19.54 -5.77 -14.96
C LEU A 328 -21.04 -5.48 -14.98
N ARG A 329 -21.88 -6.51 -14.81
CA ARG A 329 -23.34 -6.34 -14.73
C ARG A 329 -23.76 -5.42 -13.58
N GLU A 330 -23.14 -5.56 -12.40
CA GLU A 330 -23.44 -4.69 -11.26
C GLU A 330 -22.96 -3.25 -11.48
N LEU A 331 -21.81 -3.07 -12.12
CA LEU A 331 -21.33 -1.76 -12.56
C LEU A 331 -22.33 -1.12 -13.54
N ASN A 332 -22.77 -1.88 -14.55
CA ASN A 332 -23.72 -1.41 -15.55
C ASN A 332 -25.06 -1.05 -14.93
N GLN A 333 -25.64 -1.95 -14.13
CA GLN A 333 -26.90 -1.70 -13.44
C GLN A 333 -26.84 -0.46 -12.55
N ARG A 334 -25.72 -0.26 -11.85
CA ARG A 334 -25.56 0.82 -10.89
C ARG A 334 -25.23 2.18 -11.52
N TYR A 335 -24.43 2.20 -12.58
CA TYR A 335 -23.83 3.43 -13.10
C TYR A 335 -24.20 3.77 -14.55
N LEU A 336 -24.61 2.79 -15.36
CA LEU A 336 -24.84 2.98 -16.80
C LEU A 336 -26.31 2.81 -17.21
N SER A 337 -27.07 1.94 -16.55
CA SER A 337 -28.49 1.71 -16.86
C SER A 337 -29.31 2.98 -16.61
N GLY A 338 -29.99 3.48 -17.65
CA GLY A 338 -30.73 4.74 -17.61
C GLY A 338 -29.86 6.00 -17.45
N ALA A 339 -28.53 5.88 -17.48
CA ALA A 339 -27.63 7.02 -17.32
C ALA A 339 -27.65 7.93 -18.55
N SER A 340 -27.59 9.25 -18.32
CA SER A 340 -27.40 10.24 -19.39
C SER A 340 -26.06 10.03 -20.11
N ALA A 341 -25.96 10.54 -21.35
CA ALA A 341 -24.72 10.46 -22.12
C ALA A 341 -23.51 11.02 -21.35
N GLN A 342 -23.68 12.14 -20.65
CA GLN A 342 -22.63 12.72 -19.81
C GLN A 342 -22.23 11.80 -18.66
N ARG A 343 -23.20 11.22 -17.93
CA ARG A 343 -22.90 10.30 -16.82
C ARG A 343 -22.16 9.06 -17.31
N ARG A 344 -22.54 8.53 -18.48
CA ARG A 344 -21.82 7.42 -19.12
C ARG A 344 -20.38 7.81 -19.44
N CYS A 345 -20.17 8.98 -20.06
CA CYS A 345 -18.83 9.51 -20.32
C CYS A 345 -17.99 9.57 -19.03
N ASP A 346 -18.52 10.11 -17.93
CA ASP A 346 -17.74 10.20 -16.68
C ASP A 346 -17.36 8.82 -16.11
N VAL A 347 -18.27 7.84 -16.22
CA VAL A 347 -18.02 6.46 -15.75
C VAL A 347 -16.94 5.79 -16.60
N ILE A 348 -17.03 5.91 -17.93
CA ILE A 348 -16.06 5.35 -18.85
C ILE A 348 -14.67 5.98 -18.63
N MET A 349 -14.60 7.31 -18.52
CA MET A 349 -13.33 8.00 -18.27
C MET A 349 -12.72 7.60 -16.92
N ALA A 350 -13.52 7.52 -15.85
CA ALA A 350 -13.04 7.06 -14.54
C ALA A 350 -12.55 5.61 -14.58
N MET A 351 -13.23 4.71 -15.30
CA MET A 351 -12.76 3.34 -15.49
C MET A 351 -11.45 3.27 -16.29
N ALA A 352 -11.27 4.15 -17.29
CA ALA A 352 -10.02 4.27 -18.05
C ALA A 352 -8.86 4.77 -17.16
N PHE A 353 -9.11 5.75 -16.29
CA PHE A 353 -8.15 6.18 -15.27
C PHE A 353 -7.76 5.02 -14.34
N ILE A 354 -8.75 4.29 -13.82
CA ILE A 354 -8.51 3.17 -12.89
C ILE A 354 -7.72 2.02 -13.58
N ARG A 355 -7.97 1.77 -14.88
CA ARG A 355 -7.18 0.83 -15.71
C ARG A 355 -5.74 1.28 -15.84
N ALA A 356 -5.49 2.57 -16.03
CA ALA A 356 -4.14 3.13 -16.11
C ALA A 356 -3.35 2.94 -14.81
N SER A 357 -4.03 2.91 -13.65
CA SER A 357 -3.44 2.61 -12.33
C SER A 357 -3.26 1.11 -12.05
N ASP A 358 -3.42 0.23 -13.06
CA ASP A 358 -3.20 -1.22 -12.99
C ASP A 358 -3.93 -1.94 -11.83
N LYS A 359 -5.16 -1.53 -11.55
CA LYS A 359 -5.94 -2.17 -10.46
C LYS A 359 -6.46 -3.53 -10.89
N PRO A 360 -6.12 -4.64 -10.20
CA PRO A 360 -6.45 -5.99 -10.66
C PRO A 360 -7.96 -6.24 -10.88
N VAL A 361 -8.81 -5.64 -10.04
CA VAL A 361 -10.27 -5.81 -10.15
C VAL A 361 -10.83 -5.09 -11.37
N ALA A 362 -10.38 -3.86 -11.65
CA ALA A 362 -10.81 -3.11 -12.81
C ALA A 362 -10.32 -3.78 -14.08
N ASN A 363 -9.06 -4.21 -14.10
CA ASN A 363 -8.48 -4.97 -15.20
C ASN A 363 -9.34 -6.18 -15.55
N LYS A 364 -9.71 -6.98 -14.55
CA LYS A 364 -10.51 -8.18 -14.77
C LYS A 364 -11.91 -7.87 -15.30
N ILE A 365 -12.53 -6.76 -14.87
CA ILE A 365 -13.84 -6.32 -15.37
C ILE A 365 -13.73 -5.88 -16.83
N LEU A 366 -12.76 -5.02 -17.15
CA LEU A 366 -12.58 -4.45 -18.48
C LEU A 366 -12.15 -5.50 -19.52
N ASP A 367 -11.34 -6.49 -19.12
CA ASP A 367 -11.00 -7.64 -19.99
C ASP A 367 -12.25 -8.50 -20.33
N ASN A 368 -13.40 -8.28 -19.68
CA ASN A 368 -14.67 -8.95 -19.96
C ASN A 368 -15.75 -8.00 -20.51
N TRP A 369 -15.39 -6.77 -20.87
CA TRP A 369 -16.32 -5.73 -21.32
C TRP A 369 -17.21 -6.16 -22.49
N GLU A 370 -16.63 -6.85 -23.48
CA GLU A 370 -17.32 -7.33 -24.69
C GLU A 370 -18.44 -8.35 -24.41
N LYS A 371 -18.29 -9.16 -23.37
CA LYS A 371 -19.19 -10.29 -23.11
C LYS A 371 -20.61 -9.87 -22.73
N GLU A 372 -20.80 -8.65 -22.25
CA GLU A 372 -22.13 -8.13 -21.93
C GLU A 372 -22.75 -7.35 -23.09
N ASN A 373 -21.94 -6.64 -23.88
CA ASN A 373 -22.42 -5.96 -25.09
C ASN A 373 -22.97 -6.97 -26.11
N ALA A 374 -22.37 -8.16 -26.21
CA ALA A 374 -22.87 -9.24 -27.06
C ALA A 374 -24.17 -9.90 -26.57
N GLN A 375 -24.64 -9.63 -25.34
CA GLN A 375 -25.89 -10.18 -24.80
C GLN A 375 -27.07 -9.21 -24.90
N THR A 376 -26.81 -7.94 -25.24
CA THR A 376 -27.82 -6.88 -25.31
C THR A 376 -28.16 -6.50 -26.76
N GLN A 377 -27.35 -6.98 -27.72
CA GLN A 377 -27.65 -7.01 -29.15
C GLN A 377 -28.34 -8.33 -29.49
#